data_AF-A0A2M7Q6J3-F1
#
_entry.id   AF-A0A2M7Q6J3-F1
#
_cell.length_a   1.000
_cell.length_b   1.000
_cell.length_c   1.000
_cell.angle_alpha   90.00
_cell.angle_beta   90.00
_cell.angle_gamma   90.00
#
_symmetry.space_group_name_H-M   'P 1'
#
loop_
_entity.id
_entity.type
_entity.pdbx_description
1 polymer ?
#
loop_
_entity_poly.entity_id
_entity_poly.type
_entity_poly.pdbx_seq_one_letter_code
_entity_poly.pdbx_strand_id
1 'polypeptide(L)'
;KIDVEGHELSTLSGFGKYLNADFIDFIQFEYGGANLDSHTNLLDFYNLLTPIGFKIAKVMSQSLELREYSPRMDNFVYSNYVAISGKLLQKIMV
;
A
#
# COMPACT_ATOMS: atom_id res chain seq x y z
N LYS A 1 7.84 1.92 7.01
CA LYS A 1 6.68 1.24 7.63
C LYS A 1 5.80 2.32 8.25
N ILE A 2 4.49 2.25 8.05
CA ILE A 2 3.48 3.10 8.67
C ILE A 2 2.58 2.17 9.49
N ASP A 3 2.35 2.56 10.74
CA ASP A 3 1.63 1.77 11.74
C ASP A 3 0.98 2.79 12.68
N VAL A 4 -0.23 3.22 12.32
CA VAL A 4 -0.90 4.38 12.92
C VAL A 4 -2.38 4.11 13.16
N GLU A 5 -2.72 2.84 13.36
CA GLU A 5 -4.04 2.36 13.78
C GLU A 5 -5.18 2.91 12.90
N GLY A 6 -5.06 2.76 11.57
CA GLY A 6 -6.11 3.13 10.61
C GLY A 6 -5.92 4.50 9.97
N HIS A 7 -4.96 5.31 10.42
CA HIS A 7 -4.64 6.62 9.86
C HIS A 7 -3.56 6.59 8.76
N GLU A 8 -3.29 5.43 8.15
CA GLU A 8 -2.21 5.25 7.19
C GLU A 8 -2.41 6.13 5.96
N LEU A 9 -3.64 6.19 5.42
CA LEU A 9 -3.95 7.01 4.24
C LEU A 9 -3.75 8.51 4.51
N SER A 10 -4.11 8.98 5.70
CA SER A 10 -3.88 10.37 6.12
C SER A 10 -2.38 10.68 6.24
N THR A 11 -1.63 9.74 6.83
CA THR A 11 -0.16 9.85 6.92
C THR A 11 0.48 9.94 5.54
N LEU A 12 0.08 9.06 4.62
CA LEU A 12 0.56 9.06 3.24
C LEU A 12 0.21 10.36 2.51
N SER A 13 -1.02 10.86 2.67
CA SER A 13 -1.43 12.13 2.07
C SER A 13 -0.60 13.31 2.58
N GLY A 14 -0.19 13.27 3.85
CA GLY A 14 0.68 14.27 4.47
C GLY A 14 2.11 14.32 3.90
N PHE A 15 2.59 13.27 3.22
CA PHE A 15 3.92 13.29 2.58
C PHE A 15 3.97 14.24 1.37
N GLY A 16 2.83 14.58 0.77
CA GLY A 16 2.73 15.47 -0.38
C GLY A 16 3.69 15.07 -1.50
N LYS A 17 4.53 16.01 -1.96
CA LYS A 17 5.48 15.78 -3.07
C LYS A 17 6.53 14.70 -2.81
N TYR A 18 6.75 14.33 -1.55
CA TYR A 18 7.73 13.29 -1.20
C TYR A 18 7.16 11.88 -1.31
N LEU A 19 5.82 11.75 -1.44
CA LEU A 19 5.20 10.49 -1.80
C LEU A 19 5.44 10.24 -3.30
N ASN A 20 6.60 9.66 -3.62
CA ASN A 20 7.09 9.53 -4.98
C ASN A 20 7.86 8.21 -5.13
N ALA A 21 7.51 7.40 -6.14
CA ALA A 21 8.14 6.10 -6.39
C ALA A 21 9.59 6.17 -6.90
N ASP A 22 10.07 7.33 -7.37
CA ASP A 22 11.49 7.55 -7.69
C ASP A 22 12.35 7.83 -6.45
N PHE A 23 11.71 8.24 -5.35
CA PHE A 23 12.33 8.59 -4.08
C PHE A 23 12.17 7.51 -3.00
N ILE A 24 10.99 6.89 -2.90
CA ILE A 24 10.68 5.86 -1.92
C ILE A 24 10.59 4.51 -2.63
N ASP A 25 11.43 3.55 -2.21
CA ASP A 25 11.43 2.20 -2.76
C ASP A 25 10.30 1.33 -2.19
N PHE A 26 10.00 1.46 -0.89
CA PHE A 26 9.01 0.64 -0.19
C PHE A 26 8.17 1.44 0.82
N ILE A 27 6.87 1.18 0.83
CA ILE A 27 5.93 1.67 1.82
C ILE A 27 5.14 0.47 2.35
N GLN A 28 5.42 0.04 3.58
CA GLN A 28 4.62 -0.97 4.26
C GLN A 28 3.51 -0.30 5.08
N PHE A 29 2.29 -0.81 4.97
CA PHE A 29 1.11 -0.39 5.72
C PHE A 29 0.25 -1.60 6.12
N GLU A 30 -0.54 -1.42 7.16
CA GLU A 30 -1.51 -2.42 7.61
C GLU A 30 -2.90 -2.11 7.02
N TYR A 31 -3.67 -3.16 6.78
CA TYR A 31 -5.08 -3.07 6.39
C TYR A 31 -5.89 -4.03 7.26
N GLY A 32 -6.97 -3.56 7.88
CA GLY A 32 -7.80 -4.40 8.73
C GLY A 32 -8.93 -3.64 9.42
N GLY A 33 -9.31 -4.08 10.62
CA GLY A 33 -10.40 -3.49 11.39
C GLY A 33 -10.25 -2.00 11.66
N ALA A 34 -9.04 -1.51 11.93
CA ALA A 34 -8.80 -0.09 12.14
C ALA A 34 -9.13 0.79 10.92
N ASN A 35 -9.05 0.23 9.71
CA ASN A 35 -9.45 0.94 8.49
C ASN A 35 -10.97 1.07 8.37
N LEU A 36 -11.73 0.13 8.96
CA LEU A 36 -13.18 0.27 9.07
C LEU A 36 -13.54 1.48 9.95
N ASP A 37 -12.84 1.64 11.08
CA ASP A 37 -13.03 2.74 12.02
C ASP A 37 -12.64 4.09 11.40
N SER A 38 -11.58 4.12 10.59
CA SER A 38 -11.14 5.33 9.89
C SER A 38 -11.89 5.62 8.58
N HIS A 39 -12.85 4.78 8.21
CA HIS A 39 -13.58 4.83 6.94
C HIS A 39 -12.66 4.85 5.70
N THR A 40 -11.54 4.13 5.78
CA THR A 40 -10.63 3.92 4.67
C THR A 40 -10.78 2.51 4.14
N ASN A 41 -10.90 2.35 2.83
CA ASN A 41 -10.93 1.04 2.19
C ASN A 41 -9.57 0.75 1.53
N LEU A 42 -9.32 -0.49 1.12
CA LEU A 42 -8.08 -0.86 0.44
C LEU A 42 -7.96 -0.16 -0.92
N LEU A 43 -9.07 0.05 -1.63
CA LEU A 43 -9.08 0.81 -2.90
C LEU A 43 -8.49 2.21 -2.75
N ASP A 44 -8.68 2.88 -1.63
CA ASP A 44 -8.15 4.22 -1.38
C ASP A 44 -6.61 4.23 -1.43
N PHE A 45 -5.97 3.19 -0.88
CA PHE A 45 -4.52 3.00 -1.00
C PHE A 45 -4.09 2.78 -2.44
N TYR A 46 -4.83 1.96 -3.19
CA TYR A 46 -4.55 1.71 -4.62
C TYR A 46 -4.69 2.99 -5.45
N ASN A 47 -5.75 3.76 -5.22
CA ASN A 47 -6.02 5.03 -5.88
C ASN A 47 -4.95 6.08 -5.57
N LEU A 48 -4.41 6.08 -4.34
CA LEU A 48 -3.34 7.01 -3.96
C LEU A 48 -1.98 6.62 -4.55
N LEU A 49 -1.60 5.34 -4.47
CA LEU A 49 -0.22 4.90 -4.71
C LEU A 49 0.04 4.43 -6.14
N THR A 50 -0.93 3.81 -6.81
CA THR A 50 -0.74 3.28 -8.17
C THR A 50 -0.46 4.36 -9.20
N PRO A 51 -1.19 5.50 -9.22
CA PRO A 51 -0.97 6.55 -10.22
C PRO A 51 0.42 7.20 -10.16
N ILE A 52 1.05 7.18 -8.98
CA ILE A 52 2.38 7.76 -8.74
C ILE A 52 3.50 6.72 -8.82
N GLY A 53 3.24 5.57 -9.44
CA GLY A 53 4.26 4.61 -9.86
C GLY A 53 4.56 3.50 -8.87
N PHE A 54 3.77 3.33 -7.81
CA PHE A 54 3.88 2.16 -6.95
C PHE A 54 3.08 0.97 -7.48
N LYS A 55 3.51 -0.23 -7.15
CA LYS A 55 2.74 -1.47 -7.26
C LYS A 55 2.52 -2.06 -5.88
N ILE A 56 1.32 -2.53 -5.61
CA ILE A 56 0.95 -3.05 -4.29
C ILE A 56 1.06 -4.57 -4.29
N ALA A 57 1.76 -5.08 -3.28
CA ALA A 57 1.85 -6.49 -2.97
C ALA A 57 1.25 -6.77 -1.59
N LYS A 58 0.60 -7.93 -1.44
CA LYS A 58 0.29 -8.47 -0.12
C LYS A 58 1.52 -9.19 0.44
N VAL A 59 1.83 -8.93 1.70
CA VAL A 59 2.88 -9.64 2.41
C VAL A 59 2.33 -11.00 2.85
N MET A 60 2.93 -12.06 2.34
CA MET A 60 2.63 -13.45 2.71
C MET A 60 3.76 -13.99 3.61
N SER A 61 3.59 -15.20 4.15
CA SER A 61 4.58 -15.78 5.07
C SER A 61 5.96 -16.00 4.45
N GLN A 62 6.05 -16.21 3.14
CA GLN A 62 7.29 -16.53 2.43
C GLN A 62 7.48 -15.73 1.13
N SER A 63 6.58 -14.81 0.82
CA SER A 63 6.58 -14.11 -0.47
C SER A 63 5.88 -12.76 -0.39
N LEU A 64 6.12 -11.94 -1.41
CA LEU A 64 5.31 -10.78 -1.73
C LEU A 64 4.45 -11.14 -2.95
N GLU A 65 3.14 -11.07 -2.82
CA GLU A 65 2.23 -11.32 -3.92
C GLU A 65 1.75 -9.99 -4.50
N LEU A 66 2.25 -9.61 -5.68
CA LEU A 66 1.69 -8.49 -6.43
C LEU A 66 0.22 -8.78 -6.74
N ARG A 67 -0.66 -7.84 -6.39
CA ARG A 67 -2.10 -8.00 -6.55
C ARG A 67 -2.71 -6.78 -7.21
N GLU A 68 -3.45 -7.00 -8.28
CA GLU A 68 -4.38 -6.02 -8.78
C GLU A 68 -5.57 -5.91 -7.82
N TYR A 69 -6.07 -4.70 -7.65
CA TYR A 69 -7.21 -4.47 -6.77
C TYR A 69 -8.46 -5.21 -7.27
N SER A 70 -9.24 -5.72 -6.33
CA SER A 70 -10.58 -6.26 -6.55
C SER A 70 -11.49 -5.84 -5.39
N PRO A 71 -12.76 -5.49 -5.63
CA PRO A 71 -13.70 -5.14 -4.55
C PRO A 71 -13.85 -6.19 -3.45
N ARG A 72 -13.57 -7.47 -3.74
CA ARG A 72 -13.60 -8.54 -2.72
C ARG A 72 -12.47 -8.45 -1.68
N MET A 73 -11.45 -7.65 -1.96
CA MET A 73 -10.34 -7.40 -1.04
C MET A 73 -10.72 -6.39 0.05
N ASP A 74 -11.80 -5.63 -0.12
CA ASP A 74 -12.37 -4.76 0.91
C ASP A 74 -13.17 -5.55 1.94
N ASN A 75 -12.47 -6.42 2.67
CA ASN A 75 -13.04 -7.32 3.67
C ASN A 75 -12.61 -7.00 5.11
N PHE A 76 -11.79 -5.96 5.31
CA PHE A 76 -11.30 -5.48 6.61
C PHE A 76 -10.63 -6.56 7.48
N VAL A 77 -10.16 -7.66 6.87
CA VAL A 77 -9.38 -8.69 7.57
C VAL A 77 -7.93 -8.24 7.65
N TYR A 78 -7.38 -8.25 8.88
CA TYR A 78 -6.00 -7.87 9.14
C TYR A 78 -5.02 -8.50 8.14
N SER A 79 -4.27 -7.66 7.47
CA SER A 79 -3.35 -8.00 6.39
C SER A 79 -2.24 -6.97 6.30
N ASN A 80 -1.03 -7.43 6.03
CA ASN A 80 0.10 -6.55 5.74
C ASN A 80 0.24 -6.37 4.22
N TYR A 81 0.44 -5.12 3.79
CA TYR A 81 0.69 -4.76 2.41
C TYR A 81 1.99 -3.97 2.29
N VAL A 82 2.59 -4.04 1.11
CA VAL A 82 3.72 -3.20 0.73
C VAL A 82 3.48 -2.62 -0.65
N ALA A 83 3.57 -1.30 -0.76
CA ALA A 83 3.72 -0.61 -2.02
C ALA A 83 5.21 -0.55 -2.38
N ILE A 84 5.53 -0.99 -3.58
CA ILE A 84 6.89 -1.13 -4.10
C ILE A 84 7.04 -0.18 -5.28
N SER A 85 8.13 0.58 -5.31
CA SER A 85 8.47 1.43 -6.45
C SER A 85 8.52 0.62 -7.74
N GLY A 86 7.83 1.10 -8.78
CA GLY A 86 7.89 0.51 -10.12
C GLY A 86 9.31 0.51 -10.70
N LYS A 87 10.12 1.53 -10.38
CA LYS A 87 11.53 1.62 -10.76
C LYS A 87 12.36 0.51 -10.11
N LEU A 88 12.11 0.22 -8.84
CA LEU A 88 12.80 -0.89 -8.17
C LEU A 88 12.35 -2.24 -8.71
N LEU A 89 11.04 -2.47 -8.88
CA LEU A 89 10.50 -3.70 -9.45
C LEU A 89 11.12 -4.02 -10.82
N GLN A 90 11.26 -3.03 -11.68
CA GLN A 90 11.92 -3.20 -12.98
C GLN A 90 13.38 -3.63 -12.86
N LYS A 91 14.10 -3.21 -11.81
CA LYS A 91 15.51 -3.62 -11.61
C LYS A 91 15.66 -5.05 -11.11
N ILE A 92 14.70 -5.55 -10.32
CA ILE A 92 14.78 -6.87 -9.68
C ILE A 92 14.10 -7.98 -10.48
N MET A 93 13.22 -7.63 -11.42
CA MET A 93 12.54 -8.58 -12.32
C MET A 93 13.28 -8.79 -13.64
N VAL A 94 14.49 -8.21 -13.78
CA VAL A 94 15.39 -8.35 -14.94
C VAL A 94 16.52 -9.31 -14.60
#